data_AF-A0A3D4UJP6-F1
#
_entry.id   AF-A0A3D4UJP6-F1
#
_cell.length_a   1.000
_cell.length_b   1.000
_cell.length_c   1.000
_cell.angle_alpha   90.00
_cell.angle_beta   90.00
_cell.angle_gamma   90.00
#
_symmetry.space_group_name_H-M   'P 1'
#
loop_
_entity.id
_entity.type
_entity.pdbx_description
1 polymer ?
#
loop_
_entity_poly.entity_id
_entity_poly.type
_entity_poly.pdbx_seq_one_letter_code
_entity_poly.pdbx_strand_id
1 'polypeptide(L)'
;MTFPTKVEIILNNPSHQRARQIVSAINTAFPMPPGEREPTARGKDESLILVQIPSKYLDDRAHFLDLLSHITIDQSYPEIYSRKYAQTLISQPYLAGDMSLCLEALGDRALPFISDLYDHPEAGPRLGALRAGAALGDARVVQHLRSIALDTESKFRTDAIALMSQIDNSILVDTTLRNLLDSSQLTVRVEAYEQLMDRALRARRKRLAQVLASNNDGLLVSSSQVEALSRAYVPPDRLRGVSRVLVEDSFFLDIIPYGEPLIYITQQNEPRIALFGEQLNLTKPLLASAWSDRLMLIAEDYSSPVRLYYRDDQTRTTSTMNEVPESLPQLIELMAHAPTPEDPRPGLGFSYAQVVGALYQISEDKGVNASFTTEQDRLLAELLGAVRSEEIAIRPESAQSDEVLVPIDDPTNPVVGENEAVRRERRTLLVPVVRTDAIDEPSESSQSDEPPAREE
;
A
#
# COMPACT_ATOMS: atom_id res chain seq x y z
N MET A 1 -12.88 -6.85 -14.52
CA MET A 1 -12.42 -7.45 -15.80
C MET A 1 -11.46 -8.58 -15.46
N THR A 2 -11.82 -9.83 -15.74
CA THR A 2 -10.96 -11.01 -15.55
C THR A 2 -10.01 -11.11 -16.74
N PHE A 3 -8.75 -10.71 -16.55
CA PHE A 3 -7.69 -10.96 -17.52
C PHE A 3 -7.55 -12.48 -17.75
N PRO A 4 -7.17 -12.92 -18.96
CA PRO A 4 -6.94 -14.34 -19.21
C PRO A 4 -5.84 -14.84 -18.26
N THR A 5 -6.10 -15.94 -17.55
CA THR A 5 -5.12 -16.69 -16.72
C THR A 5 -4.00 -17.33 -17.57
N LYS A 6 -3.96 -17.01 -18.87
CA LYS A 6 -3.10 -17.60 -19.87
C LYS A 6 -2.34 -16.48 -20.57
N VAL A 7 -1.02 -16.64 -20.60
CA VAL A 7 -0.04 -15.80 -21.27
C VAL A 7 0.46 -16.54 -22.49
N GLU A 8 0.61 -15.84 -23.60
CA GLU A 8 1.14 -16.39 -24.84
C GLU A 8 2.55 -15.83 -25.07
N ILE A 9 3.53 -16.72 -25.17
CA ILE A 9 4.89 -16.37 -25.57
C ILE A 9 5.06 -16.76 -27.03
N ILE A 10 5.37 -15.78 -27.87
CA ILE A 10 5.62 -15.96 -29.29
C ILE A 10 7.12 -15.81 -29.55
N LEU A 11 7.75 -16.85 -30.09
CA LEU A 11 9.15 -16.81 -30.50
C LEU A 11 9.26 -16.07 -31.82
N ASN A 12 10.10 -15.03 -31.86
CA ASN A 12 10.41 -14.32 -33.12
C ASN A 12 10.98 -15.25 -34.20
N ASN A 13 11.77 -16.24 -33.79
CA ASN A 13 12.33 -17.26 -34.69
C ASN A 13 11.78 -18.64 -34.31
N PRO A 14 10.97 -19.28 -35.18
CA PRO A 14 10.42 -20.60 -34.94
C PRO A 14 11.52 -21.65 -34.70
N SER A 15 11.41 -22.41 -33.62
CA SER A 15 12.33 -23.51 -33.31
C SER A 15 11.73 -24.46 -32.28
N HIS A 16 11.44 -25.69 -32.71
CA HIS A 16 10.96 -26.74 -31.79
C HIS A 16 11.92 -27.02 -30.63
N GLN A 17 13.24 -27.00 -30.87
CA GLN A 17 14.23 -27.24 -29.82
C GLN A 17 14.20 -26.11 -28.78
N ARG A 18 14.20 -24.85 -29.23
CA ARG A 18 14.17 -23.70 -28.33
C ARG A 18 12.86 -23.63 -27.55
N ALA A 19 11.73 -23.87 -28.22
CA ALA A 19 10.43 -23.91 -27.56
C ALA A 19 10.38 -24.98 -26.46
N ARG A 20 10.92 -26.19 -26.70
CA ARG A 20 11.03 -27.24 -25.68
C ARG A 20 11.94 -26.84 -24.51
N GLN A 21 13.07 -26.20 -24.79
CA GLN A 21 13.98 -25.72 -23.73
C GLN A 21 13.30 -24.66 -22.85
N ILE A 22 12.62 -23.69 -23.45
CA ILE A 22 11.87 -22.65 -22.71
C ILE A 22 10.77 -23.29 -21.87
N VAL A 23 9.95 -24.18 -22.44
CA VAL A 23 8.91 -24.91 -21.71
C VAL A 23 9.50 -25.69 -20.53
N SER A 24 10.63 -26.37 -20.74
CA SER A 24 11.34 -27.10 -19.69
C SER A 24 11.82 -26.16 -18.58
N ALA A 25 12.40 -25.00 -18.93
CA ALA A 25 12.88 -24.03 -17.97
C ALA A 25 11.74 -23.43 -17.14
N ILE A 26 10.63 -23.04 -17.78
CA ILE A 26 9.46 -22.49 -17.09
C ILE A 26 8.88 -23.54 -16.12
N ASN A 27 8.68 -24.78 -16.55
CA ASN A 27 8.13 -25.83 -15.68
C ASN A 27 9.10 -26.25 -14.56
N THR A 28 10.40 -26.02 -14.72
CA THR A 28 11.41 -26.26 -13.68
C THR A 28 11.37 -25.15 -12.62
N ALA A 29 11.31 -23.88 -13.05
CA ALA A 29 11.22 -22.72 -12.16
C ALA A 29 9.84 -22.63 -11.46
N PHE A 30 8.79 -23.02 -12.16
CA PHE A 30 7.40 -22.99 -11.68
C PHE A 30 6.77 -24.38 -11.80
N PRO A 31 7.05 -25.28 -10.84
CA PRO A 31 6.42 -26.59 -10.79
C PRO A 31 4.91 -26.46 -10.72
N MET A 32 4.22 -27.45 -11.30
CA MET A 32 2.77 -27.56 -11.28
C MET A 32 2.24 -27.56 -9.84
N PRO A 33 1.37 -26.60 -9.45
CA PRO A 33 0.84 -26.53 -8.10
C PRO A 33 -0.05 -27.75 -7.76
N PRO A 34 -0.10 -28.18 -6.49
CA PRO A 34 -0.99 -29.25 -6.06
C PRO A 34 -2.46 -28.91 -6.39
N GLY A 35 -3.14 -29.79 -7.12
CA GLY A 35 -4.55 -29.63 -7.46
C GLY A 35 -4.84 -29.00 -8.83
N GLU A 36 -3.83 -28.46 -9.52
CA GLU A 36 -3.98 -28.07 -10.93
C GLU A 36 -3.95 -29.33 -11.83
N ARG A 37 -4.42 -29.23 -13.08
CA ARG A 37 -4.49 -30.37 -14.03
C ARG A 37 -3.52 -30.25 -15.20
N GLU A 38 -3.01 -29.05 -15.46
CA GLU A 38 -2.11 -28.76 -16.58
C GLU A 38 -0.77 -28.22 -16.04
N PRO A 39 0.35 -28.47 -16.75
CA PRO A 39 1.64 -27.86 -16.41
C PRO A 39 1.60 -26.35 -16.64
N THR A 40 2.44 -25.62 -15.92
CA THR A 40 2.55 -24.16 -16.01
C THR A 40 2.83 -23.69 -17.44
N ALA A 41 3.68 -24.39 -18.19
CA ALA A 41 3.95 -24.09 -19.59
C ALA A 41 3.73 -25.29 -20.51
N ARG A 42 3.17 -25.02 -21.69
CA ARG A 42 2.95 -25.99 -22.77
C ARG A 42 3.30 -25.38 -24.12
N GLY A 43 4.16 -26.06 -24.88
CA GLY A 43 4.41 -25.72 -26.28
C GLY A 43 3.21 -26.13 -27.15
N LYS A 44 2.63 -25.18 -27.89
CA LYS A 44 1.55 -25.45 -28.85
C LYS A 44 2.12 -25.80 -30.23
N ASP A 45 3.13 -25.07 -30.68
CA ASP A 45 3.86 -25.30 -31.93
C ASP A 45 5.34 -24.86 -31.82
N GLU A 46 6.05 -24.66 -32.94
CA GLU A 46 7.46 -24.23 -32.96
C GLU A 46 7.68 -22.76 -32.57
N SER A 47 6.62 -21.97 -32.49
CA SER A 47 6.65 -20.52 -32.25
C SER A 47 5.83 -20.09 -31.04
N LEU A 48 4.81 -20.85 -30.64
CA LEU A 48 3.85 -20.46 -29.62
C LEU A 48 3.94 -21.36 -28.39
N ILE A 49 4.19 -20.73 -27.24
CA ILE A 49 4.17 -21.35 -25.91
C ILE A 49 3.02 -20.72 -25.13
N LEU A 50 2.16 -21.58 -24.56
CA LEU A 50 1.11 -21.16 -23.65
C LEU A 50 1.60 -21.32 -22.21
N VAL A 51 1.48 -20.26 -21.42
CA VAL A 51 1.85 -20.25 -20.00
C VAL A 51 0.61 -19.93 -19.18
N GLN A 52 0.26 -20.80 -18.24
CA GLN A 52 -0.78 -20.56 -17.27
C GLN A 52 -0.17 -19.90 -16.04
N ILE A 53 -0.79 -18.82 -15.55
CA ILE A 53 -0.35 -18.16 -14.31
C ILE A 53 -0.72 -19.09 -13.14
N PRO A 54 0.27 -19.56 -12.35
CA PRO A 54 0.00 -20.42 -11.20
C PRO A 54 -0.91 -19.72 -10.18
N SER A 55 -1.75 -20.51 -9.51
CA SER A 55 -2.65 -20.01 -8.44
C SER A 55 -1.97 -19.14 -7.39
N LYS A 56 -0.71 -19.43 -7.04
CA LYS A 56 0.10 -18.63 -6.09
C LYS A 56 0.42 -17.20 -6.56
N TYR A 57 0.34 -16.90 -7.85
CA TYR A 57 0.65 -15.59 -8.44
C TYR A 57 -0.59 -14.87 -8.98
N LEU A 58 -1.80 -15.34 -8.63
CA LEU A 58 -3.03 -14.69 -9.12
C LEU A 58 -3.23 -13.28 -8.56
N ASP A 59 -2.75 -13.06 -7.33
CA ASP A 59 -2.81 -11.79 -6.62
C ASP A 59 -1.64 -10.87 -7.02
N ASP A 60 -0.51 -11.44 -7.46
CA ASP A 60 0.67 -10.72 -7.94
C ASP A 60 1.14 -11.23 -9.31
N ARG A 61 0.35 -10.88 -10.33
CA ARG A 61 0.60 -11.31 -11.72
C ARG A 61 1.77 -10.57 -12.36
N ALA A 62 1.99 -9.33 -11.95
CA ALA A 62 3.08 -8.51 -12.47
C ALA A 62 4.43 -9.15 -12.12
N HIS A 63 4.61 -9.53 -10.85
CA HIS A 63 5.81 -10.23 -10.40
C HIS A 63 6.03 -11.55 -11.13
N PHE A 64 4.97 -12.33 -11.40
CA PHE A 64 5.11 -13.56 -12.20
C PHE A 64 5.61 -13.29 -13.63
N LEU A 65 5.11 -12.24 -14.29
CA LEU A 65 5.57 -11.87 -15.63
C LEU A 65 7.03 -11.39 -15.61
N ASP A 66 7.40 -10.63 -14.57
CA ASP A 66 8.77 -10.19 -14.37
C ASP A 66 9.69 -11.39 -14.19
N LEU A 67 9.36 -12.34 -13.31
CA LEU A 67 10.13 -13.57 -13.16
C LEU A 67 10.19 -14.38 -14.46
N LEU A 68 9.07 -14.52 -15.16
CA LEU A 68 8.98 -15.25 -16.43
C LEU A 68 9.95 -14.68 -17.48
N SER A 69 10.12 -13.36 -17.51
CA SER A 69 11.09 -12.68 -18.39
C SER A 69 12.56 -12.84 -17.97
N HIS A 70 12.82 -13.24 -16.72
CA HIS A 70 14.16 -13.38 -16.14
C HIS A 70 14.63 -14.84 -15.96
N ILE A 71 13.85 -15.83 -16.42
CA ILE A 71 14.24 -17.25 -16.35
C ILE A 71 15.45 -17.55 -17.24
N THR A 72 16.43 -18.29 -16.71
CA THR A 72 17.49 -18.90 -17.50
C THR A 72 16.98 -20.10 -18.29
N ILE A 73 17.06 -20.01 -19.62
CA ILE A 73 16.64 -21.12 -20.51
C ILE A 73 17.57 -22.34 -20.35
N ASP A 74 18.87 -22.11 -20.18
CA ASP A 74 19.83 -23.18 -19.89
C ASP A 74 19.83 -23.49 -18.38
N GLN A 75 19.37 -24.68 -18.04
CA GLN A 75 19.25 -25.18 -16.67
C GLN A 75 20.36 -26.18 -16.31
N SER A 76 21.38 -26.34 -17.17
CA SER A 76 22.43 -27.36 -17.00
C SER A 76 23.37 -27.04 -15.83
N TYR A 77 23.61 -25.76 -15.54
CA TYR A 77 24.57 -25.30 -14.53
C TYR A 77 24.05 -24.12 -13.71
N PRO A 78 22.98 -24.31 -12.94
CA PRO A 78 22.31 -23.23 -12.22
C PRO A 78 23.23 -22.53 -11.21
N GLU A 79 24.14 -23.25 -10.56
CA GLU A 79 25.09 -22.67 -9.59
C GLU A 79 26.08 -21.70 -10.24
N ILE A 80 26.47 -21.95 -11.50
CA ILE A 80 27.35 -21.06 -12.27
C ILE A 80 26.62 -19.74 -12.54
N TYR A 81 25.34 -19.81 -12.93
CA TYR A 81 24.52 -18.63 -13.15
C TYR A 81 24.25 -17.87 -11.84
N SER A 82 23.91 -18.56 -10.74
CA SER A 82 23.75 -17.95 -9.42
C SER A 82 24.98 -17.15 -9.01
N ARG A 83 26.18 -17.74 -9.14
CA ARG A 83 27.44 -17.06 -8.85
C ARG A 83 27.66 -15.86 -9.76
N LYS A 84 27.39 -16.01 -11.06
CA LYS A 84 27.53 -14.92 -12.03
C LYS A 84 26.63 -13.75 -11.67
N TYR A 85 25.36 -13.99 -11.38
CA TYR A 85 24.41 -12.93 -11.01
C TYR A 85 24.78 -12.27 -9.68
N ALA A 86 25.22 -13.03 -8.68
CA ALA A 86 25.75 -12.47 -7.43
C ALA A 86 26.99 -11.59 -7.65
N GLN A 87 27.89 -11.96 -8.57
CA GLN A 87 29.03 -11.11 -8.96
C GLN A 87 28.60 -9.87 -9.75
N THR A 88 27.56 -9.99 -10.58
CA THR A 88 26.96 -8.86 -11.31
C THR A 88 26.30 -7.88 -10.36
N LEU A 89 25.66 -8.33 -9.27
CA LEU A 89 25.15 -7.43 -8.22
C LEU A 89 26.23 -6.48 -7.71
N ILE A 90 27.44 -6.99 -7.44
CA ILE A 90 28.58 -6.21 -6.95
C ILE A 90 29.15 -5.31 -8.06
N SER A 91 29.44 -5.89 -9.23
CA SER A 91 30.15 -5.18 -10.30
C SER A 91 29.28 -4.17 -11.06
N GLN A 92 27.96 -4.37 -11.07
CA GLN A 92 26.99 -3.54 -11.78
C GLN A 92 25.75 -3.27 -10.90
N PRO A 93 25.87 -2.45 -9.84
CA PRO A 93 24.79 -2.21 -8.88
C PRO A 93 23.49 -1.66 -9.48
N TYR A 94 23.55 -1.00 -10.65
CA TYR A 94 22.37 -0.50 -11.35
C TYR A 94 21.46 -1.61 -11.92
N LEU A 95 22.00 -2.83 -12.10
CA LEU A 95 21.22 -4.02 -12.49
C LEU A 95 20.70 -4.80 -11.28
N ALA A 96 20.78 -4.26 -10.07
CA ALA A 96 20.47 -5.02 -8.86
C ALA A 96 19.03 -5.55 -8.82
N GLY A 97 18.06 -4.82 -9.40
CA GLY A 97 16.68 -5.28 -9.55
C GLY A 97 16.58 -6.50 -10.44
N ASP A 98 17.07 -6.41 -11.68
CA ASP A 98 17.03 -7.50 -12.66
C ASP A 98 17.77 -8.74 -12.18
N MET A 99 18.94 -8.55 -11.56
CA MET A 99 19.73 -9.67 -11.01
C MET A 99 19.00 -10.34 -9.84
N SER A 100 18.27 -9.58 -9.02
CA SER A 100 17.43 -10.13 -7.95
C SER A 100 16.36 -11.06 -8.51
N LEU A 101 15.66 -10.66 -9.57
CA LEU A 101 14.67 -11.47 -10.27
C LEU A 101 15.28 -12.73 -10.91
N CYS A 102 16.48 -12.61 -11.51
CA CYS A 102 17.21 -13.76 -12.05
C CYS A 102 17.56 -14.78 -10.96
N LEU A 103 18.00 -14.29 -9.80
CA LEU A 103 18.34 -15.11 -8.64
C LEU A 103 17.10 -15.78 -8.04
N GLU A 104 15.98 -15.07 -7.94
CA GLU A 104 14.70 -15.64 -7.52
C GLU A 104 14.21 -16.73 -8.49
N ALA A 105 14.28 -16.48 -9.79
CA ALA A 105 13.88 -17.45 -10.81
C ALA A 105 14.73 -18.75 -10.81
N LEU A 106 15.98 -18.69 -10.32
CA LEU A 106 16.84 -19.86 -10.14
C LEU A 106 16.46 -20.69 -8.90
N GLY A 107 15.72 -20.12 -7.95
CA GLY A 107 15.29 -20.78 -6.72
C GLY A 107 16.40 -20.94 -5.67
N ASP A 108 16.21 -21.91 -4.77
CA ASP A 108 17.05 -22.15 -3.58
C ASP A 108 18.55 -22.31 -3.86
N ARG A 109 18.93 -22.68 -5.10
CA ARG A 109 20.33 -22.81 -5.53
C ARG A 109 21.08 -21.48 -5.53
N ALA A 110 20.37 -20.35 -5.50
CA ALA A 110 20.96 -19.02 -5.38
C ALA A 110 21.42 -18.67 -3.95
N LEU A 111 20.78 -19.25 -2.93
CA LEU A 111 20.96 -18.87 -1.51
C LEU A 111 22.41 -18.89 -1.00
N PRO A 112 23.26 -19.88 -1.36
CA PRO A 112 24.65 -19.89 -0.90
C PRO A 112 25.51 -18.76 -1.47
N PHE A 113 25.09 -18.13 -2.58
CA PHE A 113 25.87 -17.09 -3.27
C PHE A 113 25.44 -15.68 -2.89
N ILE A 114 24.21 -15.51 -2.37
CA ILE A 114 23.66 -14.20 -2.01
C ILE A 114 23.71 -13.92 -0.52
N SER A 115 23.87 -14.94 0.34
CA SER A 115 23.87 -14.74 1.79
C SER A 115 24.99 -13.85 2.29
N ASP A 116 26.15 -13.91 1.64
CA ASP A 116 27.31 -13.08 1.99
C ASP A 116 27.08 -11.60 1.61
N LEU A 117 26.08 -11.33 0.77
CA LEU A 117 25.74 -9.99 0.31
C LEU A 117 24.70 -9.29 1.20
N TYR A 118 24.08 -9.98 2.16
CA TYR A 118 23.06 -9.38 3.03
C TYR A 118 23.58 -8.24 3.91
N ASP A 119 24.88 -8.25 4.23
CA ASP A 119 25.59 -7.19 4.96
C ASP A 119 26.56 -6.39 4.09
N HIS A 120 26.44 -6.48 2.76
CA HIS A 120 27.33 -5.77 1.85
C HIS A 120 27.27 -4.24 2.10
N PRO A 121 28.40 -3.50 2.13
CA PRO A 121 28.40 -2.08 2.50
C PRO A 121 27.62 -1.19 1.52
N GLU A 122 27.66 -1.50 0.24
CA GLU A 122 26.89 -0.77 -0.79
C GLU A 122 25.42 -1.20 -0.81
N ALA A 123 24.52 -0.21 -0.91
CA ALA A 123 23.08 -0.45 -0.88
C ALA A 123 22.56 -1.29 -2.06
N GLY A 124 23.07 -1.08 -3.28
CA GLY A 124 22.61 -1.81 -4.47
C GLY A 124 22.75 -3.34 -4.34
N PRO A 125 23.98 -3.86 -4.16
CA PRO A 125 24.20 -5.30 -3.98
C PRO A 125 23.47 -5.84 -2.75
N ARG A 126 23.48 -5.09 -1.63
CA ARG A 126 22.81 -5.47 -0.39
C ARG A 126 21.32 -5.65 -0.57
N LEU A 127 20.63 -4.63 -1.08
CA LEU A 127 19.18 -4.65 -1.27
C LEU A 127 18.77 -5.65 -2.36
N GLY A 128 19.54 -5.79 -3.43
CA GLY A 128 19.29 -6.81 -4.46
C GLY A 128 19.36 -8.23 -3.90
N ALA A 129 20.34 -8.51 -3.03
CA ALA A 129 20.46 -9.79 -2.35
C ALA A 129 19.34 -10.01 -1.31
N LEU A 130 19.01 -8.99 -0.51
CA LEU A 130 17.93 -9.08 0.48
C LEU A 130 16.56 -9.31 -0.19
N ARG A 131 16.30 -8.67 -1.34
CA ARG A 131 15.08 -8.89 -2.14
C ARG A 131 14.97 -10.34 -2.61
N ALA A 132 16.03 -10.87 -3.22
CA ALA A 132 16.06 -12.25 -3.69
C ALA A 132 15.93 -13.24 -2.52
N GLY A 133 16.66 -13.00 -1.43
CA GLY A 133 16.59 -13.83 -0.24
C GLY A 133 15.20 -13.84 0.42
N ALA A 134 14.54 -12.68 0.51
CA ALA A 134 13.18 -12.57 1.04
C ALA A 134 12.17 -13.34 0.19
N ALA A 135 12.23 -13.17 -1.14
CA ALA A 135 11.35 -13.87 -2.08
C ALA A 135 11.55 -15.40 -2.08
N LEU A 136 12.79 -15.86 -1.85
CA LEU A 136 13.12 -17.27 -1.67
C LEU A 136 12.79 -17.80 -0.25
N GLY A 137 12.31 -16.95 0.66
CA GLY A 137 11.93 -17.35 2.02
C GLY A 137 13.10 -17.63 2.95
N ASP A 138 14.28 -17.08 2.69
CA ASP A 138 15.46 -17.25 3.53
C ASP A 138 15.32 -16.50 4.87
N ALA A 139 15.19 -17.26 5.96
CA ALA A 139 15.00 -16.70 7.31
C ALA A 139 16.16 -15.81 7.78
N ARG A 140 17.37 -15.98 7.23
CA ARG A 140 18.55 -15.18 7.61
C ARG A 140 18.36 -13.70 7.29
N VAL A 141 17.62 -13.41 6.20
CA VAL A 141 17.33 -12.07 5.71
C VAL A 141 16.57 -11.22 6.72
N VAL A 142 15.74 -11.85 7.57
CA VAL A 142 14.89 -11.16 8.54
C VAL A 142 15.69 -10.24 9.46
N GLN A 143 16.86 -10.69 9.94
CA GLN A 143 17.66 -9.89 10.87
C GLN A 143 18.23 -8.63 10.20
N HIS A 144 18.63 -8.73 8.93
CA HIS A 144 19.18 -7.61 8.16
C HIS A 144 18.09 -6.64 7.71
N LEU A 145 16.91 -7.14 7.29
CA LEU A 145 15.78 -6.26 6.99
C LEU A 145 15.28 -5.55 8.24
N ARG A 146 15.27 -6.24 9.38
CA ARG A 146 14.91 -5.64 10.66
C ARG A 146 15.82 -4.48 11.06
N SER A 147 17.14 -4.59 10.87
CA SER A 147 18.05 -3.48 11.18
C SER A 147 17.77 -2.26 10.29
N ILE A 148 17.50 -2.49 8.99
CA ILE A 148 17.15 -1.43 8.05
C ILE A 148 15.80 -0.79 8.39
N ALA A 149 14.80 -1.57 8.81
CA ALA A 149 13.46 -1.08 9.14
C ALA A 149 13.44 -0.23 10.44
N LEU A 150 14.26 -0.62 11.42
CA LEU A 150 14.36 0.07 12.72
C LEU A 150 15.26 1.32 12.68
N ASP A 151 16.16 1.43 11.71
CA ASP A 151 16.98 2.62 11.50
C ASP A 151 16.13 3.78 10.98
N THR A 152 15.92 4.82 11.79
CA THR A 152 15.06 5.96 11.44
C THR A 152 15.60 6.82 10.30
N GLU A 153 16.92 6.79 10.08
CA GLU A 153 17.61 7.57 9.04
C GLU A 153 17.69 6.81 7.71
N SER A 154 17.38 5.52 7.72
CA SER A 154 17.42 4.70 6.51
C SER A 154 16.35 5.15 5.51
N LYS A 155 16.78 5.35 4.26
CA LYS A 155 15.88 5.62 3.13
C LYS A 155 15.11 4.39 2.67
N PHE A 156 15.52 3.20 3.11
CA PHE A 156 14.99 1.90 2.66
C PHE A 156 14.10 1.24 3.71
N ARG A 157 13.58 2.00 4.69
CA ARG A 157 12.76 1.45 5.78
C ARG A 157 11.49 0.79 5.28
N THR A 158 10.72 1.48 4.45
CA THR A 158 9.45 0.99 3.89
C THR A 158 9.68 -0.24 3.02
N ASP A 159 10.68 -0.20 2.13
CA ASP A 159 11.13 -1.35 1.35
C ASP A 159 11.47 -2.54 2.26
N ALA A 160 12.23 -2.31 3.34
CA ALA A 160 12.63 -3.38 4.24
C ALA A 160 11.45 -3.98 5.01
N ILE A 161 10.47 -3.16 5.41
CA ILE A 161 9.22 -3.57 6.03
C ILE A 161 8.41 -4.47 5.09
N ALA A 162 8.24 -4.04 3.84
CA ALA A 162 7.52 -4.79 2.81
C ALA A 162 8.21 -6.13 2.48
N LEU A 163 9.53 -6.15 2.29
CA LEU A 163 10.28 -7.38 2.03
C LEU A 163 10.23 -8.34 3.21
N MET A 164 10.33 -7.83 4.43
CA MET A 164 10.31 -8.65 5.64
C MET A 164 8.95 -9.32 5.84
N SER A 165 7.86 -8.65 5.44
CA SER A 165 6.50 -9.17 5.57
C SER A 165 6.22 -10.38 4.67
N GLN A 166 6.95 -10.53 3.56
CA GLN A 166 6.84 -11.66 2.63
C GLN A 166 7.26 -12.98 3.28
N ILE A 167 8.19 -12.92 4.25
CA ILE A 167 8.72 -14.11 4.93
C ILE A 167 7.68 -14.65 5.93
N ASP A 168 7.01 -15.73 5.55
CA ASP A 168 6.00 -16.39 6.36
C ASP A 168 6.55 -16.99 7.67
N ASN A 169 5.68 -17.15 8.67
CA ASN A 169 5.91 -17.90 9.92
C ASN A 169 7.07 -17.40 10.82
N SER A 170 7.53 -16.17 10.64
CA SER A 170 8.51 -15.56 11.55
C SER A 170 7.85 -14.70 12.62
N ILE A 171 7.98 -15.13 13.88
CA ILE A 171 7.52 -14.36 15.05
C ILE A 171 8.30 -13.04 15.16
N LEU A 172 9.58 -13.05 14.78
CA LEU A 172 10.43 -11.86 14.80
C LEU A 172 9.92 -10.76 13.86
N VAL A 173 9.34 -11.14 12.73
CA VAL A 173 8.69 -10.20 11.82
C VAL A 173 7.46 -9.59 12.48
N ASP A 174 6.57 -10.43 13.02
CA ASP A 174 5.33 -9.96 13.66
C ASP A 174 5.61 -9.01 14.85
N THR A 175 6.64 -9.30 15.66
CA THR A 175 7.03 -8.41 16.77
C THR A 175 7.70 -7.13 16.28
N THR A 176 8.52 -7.18 15.25
CA THR A 176 9.18 -5.99 14.68
C THR A 176 8.16 -5.05 14.04
N LEU A 177 7.23 -5.59 13.24
CA LEU A 177 6.16 -4.78 12.64
C LEU A 177 5.27 -4.14 13.70
N ARG A 178 4.95 -4.85 14.78
CA ARG A 178 4.20 -4.26 15.90
C ARG A 178 4.94 -3.05 16.49
N ASN A 179 6.24 -3.18 16.75
CA ASN A 179 7.03 -2.07 17.30
C ASN A 179 7.05 -0.86 16.36
N LEU A 180 6.95 -1.07 15.05
CA LEU A 180 6.91 0.01 14.06
C LEU A 180 5.55 0.73 14.01
N LEU A 181 4.49 0.18 14.61
CA LEU A 181 3.22 0.89 14.80
C LEU A 181 3.36 2.10 15.75
N ASP A 182 4.37 2.10 16.62
CA ASP A 182 4.68 3.22 17.51
C ASP A 182 5.57 4.28 16.85
N SER A 183 5.88 4.15 15.55
CA SER A 183 6.73 5.12 14.84
C SER A 183 6.00 6.45 14.64
N SER A 184 6.67 7.57 14.95
CA SER A 184 6.16 8.92 14.66
C SER A 184 5.90 9.17 13.17
N GLN A 185 6.65 8.52 12.28
CA GLN A 185 6.47 8.65 10.84
C GLN A 185 5.21 7.91 10.35
N LEU A 186 4.23 8.67 9.86
CA LEU A 186 2.97 8.16 9.33
C LEU A 186 3.16 7.04 8.30
N THR A 187 4.06 7.22 7.32
CA THR A 187 4.30 6.23 6.26
C THR A 187 4.76 4.89 6.82
N VAL A 188 5.66 4.90 7.80
CA VAL A 188 6.16 3.68 8.46
C VAL A 188 5.07 3.01 9.27
N ARG A 189 4.28 3.80 10.00
CA ARG A 189 3.19 3.31 10.85
C ARG A 189 2.10 2.60 10.03
N VAL A 190 1.65 3.26 8.96
CA VAL A 190 0.63 2.69 8.07
C VAL A 190 1.20 1.47 7.34
N GLU A 191 2.43 1.53 6.82
CA GLU A 191 3.06 0.39 6.16
C GLU A 191 3.17 -0.82 7.08
N ALA A 192 3.63 -0.63 8.33
CA ALA A 192 3.71 -1.71 9.31
C ALA A 192 2.35 -2.34 9.61
N TYR A 193 1.28 -1.53 9.69
CA TYR A 193 -0.09 -1.99 9.85
C TYR A 193 -0.58 -2.81 8.65
N GLU A 194 -0.41 -2.31 7.42
CA GLU A 194 -0.84 -3.01 6.20
C GLU A 194 -0.14 -4.38 6.13
N GLN A 195 1.17 -4.42 6.40
CA GLN A 195 1.93 -5.66 6.42
C GLN A 195 1.50 -6.63 7.53
N LEU A 196 1.15 -6.14 8.72
CA LEU A 196 0.59 -6.99 9.78
C LEU A 196 -0.78 -7.55 9.41
N MET A 197 -1.63 -6.75 8.78
CA MET A 197 -2.98 -7.16 8.38
C MET A 197 -2.91 -8.21 7.27
N ASP A 198 -2.09 -8.00 6.23
CA ASP A 198 -1.87 -8.98 5.16
C ASP A 198 -1.39 -10.33 5.72
N ARG A 199 -0.43 -10.30 6.64
CA ARG A 199 0.05 -11.51 7.33
C ARG A 199 -1.04 -12.19 8.16
N ALA A 200 -1.89 -11.42 8.82
CA ALA A 200 -3.02 -11.95 9.58
C ALA A 200 -4.04 -12.64 8.66
N LEU A 201 -4.34 -12.03 7.51
CA LEU A 201 -5.21 -12.56 6.46
C LEU A 201 -4.64 -13.85 5.86
N ARG A 202 -3.35 -13.89 5.49
CA ARG A 202 -2.67 -15.11 5.01
C ARG A 202 -2.74 -16.25 6.04
N ALA A 203 -2.43 -15.95 7.30
CA ALA A 203 -2.51 -16.93 8.38
C ALA A 203 -3.95 -17.43 8.63
N ARG A 204 -4.96 -16.56 8.45
CA ARG A 204 -6.38 -16.92 8.54
C ARG A 204 -6.81 -17.79 7.36
N ARG A 205 -6.46 -17.41 6.13
CA ARG A 205 -6.72 -18.16 4.89
C ARG A 205 -6.16 -19.58 4.98
N LYS A 206 -4.90 -19.72 5.43
CA LYS A 206 -4.25 -21.03 5.63
C LYS A 206 -4.99 -21.89 6.66
N ARG A 207 -5.37 -21.32 7.80
CA ARG A 207 -6.14 -22.03 8.85
C ARG A 207 -7.51 -22.46 8.36
N LEU A 208 -8.25 -21.58 7.69
CA LEU A 208 -9.57 -21.90 7.14
C LEU A 208 -9.47 -23.00 6.08
N ALA A 209 -8.51 -22.90 5.17
CA ALA A 209 -8.26 -23.94 4.17
C ALA A 209 -7.96 -25.30 4.82
N GLN A 210 -7.16 -25.33 5.89
CA GLN A 210 -6.87 -26.56 6.64
C GLN A 210 -8.11 -27.16 7.31
N VAL A 211 -8.92 -26.33 7.99
CA VAL A 211 -10.16 -26.77 8.65
C VAL A 211 -11.13 -27.34 7.63
N LEU A 212 -11.33 -26.65 6.51
CA LEU A 212 -12.24 -27.08 5.45
C LEU A 212 -11.75 -28.35 4.74
N ALA A 213 -10.43 -28.49 4.53
CA ALA A 213 -9.86 -29.71 3.98
C ALA A 213 -9.99 -30.91 4.94
N SER A 214 -9.99 -30.67 6.26
CA SER A 214 -10.17 -31.72 7.27
C SER A 214 -11.63 -32.14 7.48
N ASN A 215 -12.59 -31.26 7.14
CA ASN A 215 -14.01 -31.57 7.22
C ASN A 215 -14.40 -32.49 6.07
N ASN A 216 -14.58 -33.77 6.38
CA ASN A 216 -14.81 -34.87 5.44
C ASN A 216 -16.25 -34.88 4.84
N ASP A 217 -17.00 -33.78 4.95
CA ASP A 217 -18.40 -33.66 4.54
C ASP A 217 -18.59 -33.50 3.02
N GLY A 218 -17.51 -33.58 2.24
CA GLY A 218 -17.58 -33.59 0.77
C GLY A 218 -17.95 -32.26 0.12
N LEU A 219 -18.16 -31.19 0.89
CA LEU A 219 -18.28 -29.83 0.34
C LEU A 219 -16.90 -29.32 -0.07
N LEU A 220 -16.64 -29.34 -1.38
CA LEU A 220 -15.53 -28.61 -1.98
C LEU A 220 -15.78 -27.11 -1.83
N VAL A 221 -15.25 -26.50 -0.78
CA VAL A 221 -15.26 -25.05 -0.63
C VAL A 221 -14.31 -24.44 -1.64
N SER A 222 -14.81 -23.53 -2.48
CA SER A 222 -14.01 -22.86 -3.50
C SER A 222 -12.93 -21.98 -2.87
N SER A 223 -11.80 -21.81 -3.54
CA SER A 223 -10.72 -20.90 -3.10
C SER A 223 -11.21 -19.46 -2.87
N SER A 224 -12.17 -19.00 -3.69
CA SER A 224 -12.83 -17.71 -3.57
C SER A 224 -13.68 -17.58 -2.30
N GLN A 225 -14.37 -18.65 -1.89
CA GLN A 225 -15.13 -18.65 -0.64
C GLN A 225 -14.21 -18.60 0.58
N VAL A 226 -13.11 -19.36 0.57
CA VAL A 226 -12.10 -19.30 1.64
C VAL A 226 -11.52 -17.89 1.76
N GLU A 227 -11.26 -17.26 0.62
CA GLU A 227 -10.74 -15.90 0.57
C GLU A 227 -11.73 -14.88 1.13
N ALA A 228 -12.98 -14.90 0.66
CA ALA A 228 -14.04 -14.02 1.17
C ALA A 228 -14.24 -14.16 2.69
N LEU A 229 -14.31 -15.41 3.19
CA LEU A 229 -14.46 -15.69 4.62
C LEU A 229 -13.22 -15.27 5.43
N SER A 230 -12.03 -15.36 4.85
CA SER A 230 -10.80 -14.93 5.52
C SER A 230 -10.71 -13.41 5.67
N ARG A 231 -11.27 -12.66 4.70
CA ARG A 231 -11.27 -11.19 4.69
C ARG A 231 -12.34 -10.59 5.58
N ALA A 232 -13.52 -11.21 5.65
CA ALA A 232 -14.66 -10.70 6.41
C ALA A 232 -14.36 -10.50 7.90
N TYR A 233 -13.49 -11.34 8.47
CA TYR A 233 -13.18 -11.27 9.90
C TYR A 233 -11.77 -11.77 10.22
N VAL A 234 -10.99 -10.89 10.85
CA VAL A 234 -9.71 -11.21 11.47
C VAL A 234 -9.85 -11.01 12.98
N PRO A 235 -9.83 -12.08 13.78
CA PRO A 235 -9.95 -11.95 15.22
C PRO A 235 -8.72 -11.25 15.82
N PRO A 236 -8.88 -10.55 16.96
CA PRO A 236 -7.75 -9.98 17.68
C PRO A 236 -6.77 -11.08 18.08
N ASP A 237 -5.53 -10.94 17.62
CA ASP A 237 -4.44 -11.88 17.88
C ASP A 237 -3.37 -11.18 18.73
N ARG A 238 -2.96 -11.81 19.83
CA ARG A 238 -1.85 -11.29 20.66
C ARG A 238 -0.52 -11.27 19.93
N LEU A 239 -0.35 -12.03 18.85
CA LEU A 239 0.91 -12.11 18.09
C LEU A 239 1.06 -11.01 17.04
N ARG A 240 -0.03 -10.57 16.41
CA ARG A 240 0.00 -9.47 15.41
C ARG A 240 -0.63 -8.18 15.91
N GLY A 241 -1.53 -8.26 16.88
CA GLY A 241 -2.14 -7.11 17.51
C GLY A 241 -3.25 -6.44 16.71
N VAL A 242 -3.44 -6.79 15.44
CA VAL A 242 -4.47 -6.21 14.56
C VAL A 242 -5.71 -7.08 14.48
N SER A 243 -6.86 -6.47 14.27
CA SER A 243 -8.14 -7.15 14.00
C SER A 243 -8.94 -6.42 12.93
N ARG A 244 -9.84 -7.14 12.27
CA ARG A 244 -10.70 -6.64 11.19
C ARG A 244 -12.09 -7.20 11.34
N VAL A 245 -13.09 -6.35 11.13
CA VAL A 245 -14.51 -6.72 11.06
C VAL A 245 -15.11 -6.10 9.80
N LEU A 246 -15.89 -6.86 9.04
CA LEU A 246 -16.75 -6.35 7.98
C LEU A 246 -18.01 -5.75 8.61
N VAL A 247 -18.23 -4.45 8.39
CA VAL A 247 -19.38 -3.70 8.93
C VAL A 247 -20.45 -3.63 7.85
N GLU A 248 -21.62 -4.21 8.13
CA GLU A 248 -22.84 -4.16 7.28
C GLU A 248 -22.58 -4.51 5.80
N ASP A 249 -21.70 -5.49 5.55
CA ASP A 249 -21.25 -5.90 4.21
C ASP A 249 -20.75 -4.74 3.31
N SER A 250 -20.39 -3.61 3.93
CA SER A 250 -20.15 -2.35 3.24
C SER A 250 -18.68 -1.93 3.27
N PHE A 251 -18.04 -1.96 4.44
CA PHE A 251 -16.64 -1.55 4.61
C PHE A 251 -15.96 -2.29 5.76
N PHE A 252 -14.64 -2.26 5.78
CA PHE A 252 -13.86 -2.90 6.84
C PHE A 252 -13.50 -1.92 7.95
N LEU A 253 -13.69 -2.35 9.19
CA LEU A 253 -13.22 -1.68 10.38
C LEU A 253 -12.03 -2.45 10.94
N ASP A 254 -10.86 -1.82 10.89
CA ASP A 254 -9.62 -2.38 11.40
C ASP A 254 -9.27 -1.71 12.73
N ILE A 255 -8.96 -2.52 13.74
CA ILE A 255 -8.63 -2.04 15.09
C ILE A 255 -7.18 -2.43 15.41
N ILE A 256 -6.39 -1.41 15.73
CA ILE A 256 -4.95 -1.48 15.99
C ILE A 256 -4.70 -0.79 17.35
N PRO A 257 -4.68 -1.54 18.47
CA PRO A 257 -4.50 -0.99 19.82
C PRO A 257 -3.02 -0.68 20.12
N TYR A 258 -2.32 -0.04 19.18
CA TYR A 258 -0.91 0.34 19.24
C TYR A 258 -0.70 1.66 18.50
N GLY A 259 0.42 2.32 18.75
CA GLY A 259 0.74 3.61 18.15
C GLY A 259 -0.04 4.76 18.77
N GLU A 260 0.27 5.97 18.31
CA GLU A 260 -0.50 7.13 18.72
C GLU A 260 -1.89 7.11 18.05
N PRO A 261 -2.92 7.63 18.75
CA PRO A 261 -4.27 7.74 18.23
C PRO A 261 -4.36 8.32 16.82
N LEU A 262 -4.82 7.51 15.87
CA LEU A 262 -4.94 7.88 14.46
C LEU A 262 -6.16 7.19 13.83
N ILE A 263 -6.94 7.96 13.07
CA ILE A 263 -8.00 7.46 12.20
C ILE A 263 -7.46 7.52 10.77
N TYR A 264 -7.19 6.36 10.19
CA TYR A 264 -6.73 6.22 8.81
C TYR A 264 -7.84 5.69 7.91
N ILE A 265 -8.07 6.35 6.78
CA ILE A 265 -9.11 5.96 5.82
C ILE A 265 -8.54 5.69 4.43
N THR A 266 -9.08 4.68 3.76
CA THR A 266 -8.76 4.36 2.37
C THR A 266 -9.73 5.00 1.39
N GLN A 267 -9.26 5.53 0.27
CA GLN A 267 -10.13 6.16 -0.72
C GLN A 267 -10.32 5.30 -1.97
N GLN A 268 -9.44 4.32 -2.20
CA GLN A 268 -9.46 3.48 -3.40
C GLN A 268 -9.65 1.99 -3.06
N ASN A 269 -10.20 1.24 -4.02
CA ASN A 269 -10.41 -0.21 -4.00
C ASN A 269 -11.37 -0.72 -2.91
N GLU A 270 -10.88 -0.87 -1.68
CA GLU A 270 -11.57 -1.54 -0.58
C GLU A 270 -11.85 -0.52 0.52
N PRO A 271 -13.12 -0.11 0.74
CA PRO A 271 -13.45 0.90 1.74
C PRO A 271 -13.12 0.37 3.14
N ARG A 272 -12.30 1.13 3.85
CA ARG A 272 -11.75 0.73 5.14
C ARG A 272 -11.51 1.93 6.04
N ILE A 273 -11.71 1.70 7.33
CA ILE A 273 -11.38 2.63 8.42
C ILE A 273 -10.45 1.85 9.36
N ALA A 274 -9.24 2.35 9.56
CA ALA A 274 -8.27 1.78 10.48
C ALA A 274 -8.10 2.71 11.69
N LEU A 275 -8.27 2.14 12.87
CA LEU A 275 -8.27 2.84 14.15
C LEU A 275 -7.02 2.46 14.95
N PHE A 276 -6.07 3.39 15.06
CA PHE A 276 -4.83 3.24 15.82
C PHE A 276 -4.96 3.81 17.22
N GLY A 277 -4.19 3.26 18.15
CA GLY A 277 -4.12 3.67 19.55
C GLY A 277 -4.99 2.85 20.49
N GLU A 278 -4.59 2.84 21.77
CA GLU A 278 -5.35 2.20 22.83
C GLU A 278 -6.61 3.02 23.14
N GLN A 279 -7.78 2.39 23.02
CA GLN A 279 -9.06 2.92 23.49
C GLN A 279 -9.43 4.32 22.94
N LEU A 280 -9.67 4.37 21.62
CA LEU A 280 -10.26 5.54 20.96
C LEU A 280 -11.69 5.79 21.45
N ASN A 281 -11.84 6.82 22.29
CA ASN A 281 -13.13 7.25 22.83
C ASN A 281 -13.39 8.72 22.48
N LEU A 282 -14.67 9.10 22.54
CA LEU A 282 -15.09 10.49 22.45
C LEU A 282 -14.55 11.31 23.62
N THR A 283 -14.01 12.48 23.32
CA THR A 283 -13.55 13.46 24.29
C THR A 283 -14.75 14.28 24.77
N LYS A 284 -15.02 14.22 26.08
CA LYS A 284 -16.06 15.05 26.74
C LYS A 284 -15.44 16.27 27.44
N PRO A 285 -16.15 17.40 27.59
CA PRO A 285 -17.43 17.72 26.98
C PRO A 285 -17.33 17.80 25.45
N LEU A 286 -18.42 17.46 24.76
CA LEU A 286 -18.46 17.29 23.30
C LEU A 286 -19.57 18.12 22.71
N LEU A 287 -19.26 18.87 21.66
CA LEU A 287 -20.24 19.42 20.73
C LEU A 287 -19.66 19.27 19.33
N ALA A 288 -20.05 18.20 18.64
CA ALA A 288 -19.66 17.98 17.25
C ALA A 288 -20.88 18.12 16.34
N SER A 289 -20.74 18.84 15.23
CA SER A 289 -21.82 19.05 14.25
C SER A 289 -21.34 18.76 12.84
N ALA A 290 -22.14 18.02 12.07
CA ALA A 290 -21.88 17.75 10.67
C ALA A 290 -23.09 18.08 9.79
N TRP A 291 -22.79 18.46 8.54
CA TRP A 291 -23.79 18.74 7.49
C TRP A 291 -24.84 19.78 7.90
N SER A 292 -24.39 20.93 8.43
CA SER A 292 -25.27 22.03 8.87
C SER A 292 -26.29 21.60 9.92
N ASP A 293 -25.79 21.07 11.05
CA ASP A 293 -26.57 20.62 12.22
C ASP A 293 -27.55 19.48 11.92
N ARG A 294 -27.33 18.76 10.82
CA ARG A 294 -28.11 17.55 10.52
C ARG A 294 -27.66 16.37 11.36
N LEU A 295 -26.37 16.27 11.67
CA LEU A 295 -25.85 15.31 12.63
C LEU A 295 -25.22 16.11 13.77
N MET A 296 -25.60 15.81 15.00
CA MET A 296 -24.99 16.42 16.19
C MET A 296 -24.71 15.36 17.25
N LEU A 297 -23.53 15.45 17.85
CA LEU A 297 -23.17 14.70 19.06
C LEU A 297 -22.90 15.69 20.18
N ILE A 298 -23.58 15.50 21.32
CA ILE A 298 -23.57 16.45 22.43
C ILE A 298 -23.35 15.73 23.76
N ALA A 299 -22.35 16.15 24.52
CA ALA A 299 -22.15 15.80 25.92
C ALA A 299 -21.80 17.08 26.71
N GLU A 300 -22.64 17.44 27.68
CA GLU A 300 -22.52 18.70 28.42
C GLU A 300 -21.34 18.69 29.41
N ASP A 301 -21.05 17.53 30.00
CA ASP A 301 -19.94 17.33 30.93
C ASP A 301 -19.34 15.93 30.78
N TYR A 302 -18.32 15.64 31.59
CA TYR A 302 -17.60 14.35 31.57
C TYR A 302 -18.47 13.15 32.00
N SER A 303 -19.54 13.38 32.77
CA SER A 303 -20.41 12.34 33.32
C SER A 303 -21.68 12.11 32.50
N SER A 304 -22.04 13.09 31.68
CA SER A 304 -23.24 13.08 30.85
C SER A 304 -23.09 12.07 29.73
N PRO A 305 -24.16 11.30 29.42
CA PRO A 305 -24.15 10.44 28.26
C PRO A 305 -24.03 11.29 27.00
N VAL A 306 -23.36 10.75 25.99
CA VAL A 306 -23.32 11.38 24.67
C VAL A 306 -24.69 11.19 24.02
N ARG A 307 -25.30 12.29 23.61
CA ARG A 307 -26.57 12.30 22.87
C ARG A 307 -26.29 12.49 21.39
N LEU A 308 -27.03 11.76 20.56
CA LEU A 308 -26.96 11.88 19.11
C LEU A 308 -28.29 12.38 18.57
N TYR A 309 -28.23 13.39 17.71
CA TYR A 309 -29.33 13.87 16.92
C TYR A 309 -28.97 13.72 15.44
N TYR A 310 -29.83 13.09 14.66
CA TYR A 310 -29.67 12.99 13.21
C TYR A 310 -30.98 13.28 12.49
N ARG A 311 -30.94 14.17 11.49
CA ARG A 311 -32.04 14.41 10.56
C ARG A 311 -31.67 13.92 9.17
N ASP A 312 -32.42 12.94 8.70
CA ASP A 312 -32.35 12.49 7.32
C ASP A 312 -33.36 13.25 6.45
N ASP A 313 -32.85 14.11 5.57
CA ASP A 313 -33.69 14.87 4.65
C ASP A 313 -34.28 13.98 3.52
N GLN A 314 -33.67 12.82 3.22
CA GLN A 314 -34.15 11.93 2.16
C GLN A 314 -35.40 11.18 2.61
N THR A 315 -35.34 10.55 3.78
CA THR A 315 -36.49 9.82 4.36
C THR A 315 -37.42 10.74 5.17
N ARG A 316 -37.01 11.99 5.42
CA ARG A 316 -37.70 12.95 6.32
C ARG A 316 -37.90 12.41 7.73
N THR A 317 -36.93 11.63 8.21
CA THR A 317 -36.95 11.06 9.56
C THR A 317 -35.95 11.78 10.45
N THR A 318 -36.27 11.82 11.75
CA THR A 318 -35.37 12.33 12.78
C THR A 318 -35.09 11.21 13.76
N SER A 319 -33.82 10.89 13.94
CA SER A 319 -33.34 9.92 14.92
C SER A 319 -32.71 10.66 16.09
N THR A 320 -33.19 10.39 17.29
CA THR A 320 -32.64 10.94 18.54
C THR A 320 -32.29 9.83 19.49
N MET A 321 -31.04 9.78 19.92
CA MET A 321 -30.53 8.79 20.88
C MET A 321 -30.00 9.53 22.10
N ASN A 322 -30.52 9.19 23.28
CA ASN A 322 -30.14 9.84 24.54
C ASN A 322 -28.79 9.32 25.08
N GLU A 323 -28.35 8.18 24.60
CA GLU A 323 -27.11 7.52 25.01
C GLU A 323 -26.56 6.80 23.79
N VAL A 324 -25.39 7.21 23.32
CA VAL A 324 -24.63 6.51 22.29
C VAL A 324 -23.29 6.03 22.83
N PRO A 325 -22.70 4.99 22.24
CA PRO A 325 -21.39 4.49 22.65
C PRO A 325 -20.32 5.58 22.58
N GLU A 326 -19.51 5.68 23.64
CA GLU A 326 -18.35 6.59 23.67
C GLU A 326 -17.16 6.02 22.90
N SER A 327 -17.11 4.71 22.72
CA SER A 327 -16.05 4.02 21.99
C SER A 327 -16.22 4.20 20.49
N LEU A 328 -15.18 4.68 19.82
CA LEU A 328 -15.22 4.99 18.38
C LEU A 328 -15.58 3.77 17.51
N PRO A 329 -15.03 2.55 17.73
CA PRO A 329 -15.47 1.35 17.01
C PRO A 329 -16.99 1.11 17.10
N GLN A 330 -17.56 1.21 18.31
CA GLN A 330 -18.98 0.98 18.54
C GLN A 330 -19.85 2.10 17.95
N LEU A 331 -19.36 3.34 17.98
CA LEU A 331 -20.02 4.47 17.34
C LEU A 331 -20.06 4.29 15.81
N ILE A 332 -18.96 3.80 15.20
CA ILE A 332 -18.89 3.50 13.76
C ILE A 332 -19.89 2.40 13.40
N GLU A 333 -19.95 1.32 14.18
CA GLU A 333 -20.93 0.25 14.00
C GLU A 333 -22.36 0.80 14.11
N LEU A 334 -22.66 1.64 15.10
CA LEU A 334 -23.99 2.27 15.25
C LEU A 334 -24.34 3.19 14.08
N MET A 335 -23.39 3.98 13.58
CA MET A 335 -23.62 4.86 12.43
C MET A 335 -23.91 4.04 11.17
N ALA A 336 -23.16 2.97 10.94
CA ALA A 336 -23.31 2.13 9.75
C ALA A 336 -24.54 1.21 9.79
N HIS A 337 -24.90 0.71 10.97
CA HIS A 337 -25.98 -0.26 11.14
C HIS A 337 -27.32 0.26 10.62
N ALA A 338 -27.94 -0.49 9.72
CA ALA A 338 -29.30 -0.24 9.26
C ALA A 338 -30.26 -1.20 9.98
N PRO A 339 -31.21 -0.69 10.80
CA PRO A 339 -32.13 -1.56 11.53
C PRO A 339 -32.98 -2.42 10.58
N THR A 340 -32.97 -3.74 10.79
CA THR A 340 -33.76 -4.71 10.01
C THR A 340 -34.67 -5.52 10.94
N PRO A 341 -35.70 -6.22 10.41
CA PRO A 341 -36.49 -7.15 11.21
C PRO A 341 -35.63 -8.25 11.87
N GLU A 342 -34.57 -8.69 11.19
CA GLU A 342 -33.63 -9.71 11.64
C GLU A 342 -32.64 -9.17 12.70
N ASP A 343 -32.20 -7.92 12.55
CA ASP A 343 -31.38 -7.21 13.52
C ASP A 343 -32.00 -5.83 13.86
N PRO A 344 -32.85 -5.77 14.90
CA PRO A 344 -33.62 -4.58 15.25
C PRO A 344 -32.82 -3.57 16.10
N ARG A 345 -31.49 -3.72 16.20
CA ARG A 345 -30.65 -2.82 16.98
C ARG A 345 -30.74 -1.39 16.40
N PRO A 346 -30.63 -0.35 17.24
CA PRO A 346 -30.66 1.02 16.77
C PRO A 346 -29.41 1.32 15.92
N GLY A 347 -29.59 2.05 14.83
CA GLY A 347 -28.52 2.48 13.94
C GLY A 347 -29.01 3.53 12.95
N LEU A 348 -28.08 4.14 12.21
CA LEU A 348 -28.38 5.24 11.28
C LEU A 348 -28.32 4.86 9.80
N GLY A 349 -27.83 3.67 9.46
CA GLY A 349 -27.73 3.16 8.10
C GLY A 349 -26.80 3.98 7.20
N PHE A 350 -25.74 4.58 7.76
CA PHE A 350 -24.81 5.41 7.00
C PHE A 350 -23.95 4.58 6.05
N SER A 351 -23.83 5.08 4.82
CA SER A 351 -22.79 4.60 3.89
C SER A 351 -21.40 4.92 4.40
N TYR A 352 -20.38 4.22 3.86
CA TYR A 352 -18.97 4.48 4.16
C TYR A 352 -18.61 5.98 4.08
N ALA A 353 -19.01 6.66 3.01
CA ALA A 353 -18.73 8.08 2.82
C ALA A 353 -19.39 8.98 3.88
N GLN A 354 -20.58 8.62 4.36
CA GLN A 354 -21.26 9.33 5.43
C GLN A 354 -20.60 9.09 6.79
N VAL A 355 -20.20 7.85 7.09
CA VAL A 355 -19.43 7.52 8.30
C VAL A 355 -18.11 8.30 8.31
N VAL A 356 -17.35 8.27 7.22
CA VAL A 356 -16.10 9.02 7.07
C VAL A 356 -16.33 10.53 7.23
N GLY A 357 -17.36 11.08 6.59
CA GLY A 357 -17.70 12.49 6.71
C GLY A 357 -18.08 12.90 8.14
N ALA A 358 -18.80 12.05 8.86
CA ALA A 358 -19.11 12.26 10.27
C ALA A 358 -17.86 12.21 11.15
N LEU A 359 -17.00 11.20 10.97
CA LEU A 359 -15.74 11.06 11.71
C LEU A 359 -14.79 12.25 11.48
N TYR A 360 -14.71 12.74 10.23
CA TYR A 360 -13.91 13.91 9.90
C TYR A 360 -14.39 15.15 10.68
N GLN A 361 -15.69 15.41 10.70
CA GLN A 361 -16.27 16.55 11.44
C GLN A 361 -16.09 16.39 12.96
N ILE A 362 -16.29 15.18 13.50
CA ILE A 362 -16.05 14.90 14.92
C ILE A 362 -14.58 15.15 15.29
N SER A 363 -13.63 14.80 14.42
CA SER A 363 -12.21 15.05 14.62
C SER A 363 -11.87 16.55 14.54
N GLU A 364 -12.39 17.28 13.55
CA GLU A 364 -12.25 18.74 13.41
C GLU A 364 -12.78 19.48 14.66
N ASP A 365 -13.92 19.06 15.20
CA ASP A 365 -14.51 19.60 16.43
C ASP A 365 -13.80 19.12 17.71
N LYS A 366 -12.64 18.44 17.59
CA LYS A 366 -11.83 17.89 18.69
C LYS A 366 -12.59 16.89 19.57
N GLY A 367 -13.63 16.29 19.01
CA GLY A 367 -14.46 15.30 19.68
C GLY A 367 -13.79 13.94 19.86
N VAL A 368 -12.65 13.71 19.21
CA VAL A 368 -11.77 12.54 19.44
C VAL A 368 -10.34 13.05 19.52
N ASN A 369 -9.57 12.55 20.49
CA ASN A 369 -8.13 12.83 20.58
C ASN A 369 -7.34 11.89 19.67
N ALA A 370 -7.53 12.03 18.36
CA ALA A 370 -6.83 11.27 17.33
C ALA A 370 -6.61 12.12 16.08
N SER A 371 -5.45 11.96 15.45
CA SER A 371 -5.21 12.55 14.14
C SER A 371 -6.11 11.89 13.10
N PHE A 372 -6.53 12.64 12.08
CA PHE A 372 -7.31 12.11 10.97
C PHE A 372 -6.48 12.19 9.69
N THR A 373 -6.27 11.06 9.02
CA THR A 373 -5.42 10.97 7.84
C THR A 373 -6.05 10.11 6.76
N THR A 374 -5.86 10.51 5.52
CA THR A 374 -6.33 9.79 4.35
C THR A 374 -5.20 9.06 3.61
N GLU A 375 -5.57 8.10 2.76
CA GLU A 375 -4.64 7.46 1.83
C GLU A 375 -3.88 8.46 0.95
N GLN A 376 -4.51 9.57 0.55
CA GLN A 376 -3.85 10.63 -0.21
C GLN A 376 -2.76 11.34 0.61
N ASP A 377 -3.00 11.59 1.89
CA ASP A 377 -2.02 12.22 2.78
C ASP A 377 -0.80 11.31 2.99
N ARG A 378 -1.04 9.99 3.09
CA ARG A 378 0.04 8.99 3.12
C ARG A 378 0.88 9.04 1.84
N LEU A 379 0.23 9.03 0.67
CA LEU A 379 0.93 9.12 -0.62
C LEU A 379 1.71 10.43 -0.76
N LEU A 380 1.15 11.54 -0.30
CA LEU A 380 1.84 12.83 -0.29
C LEU A 380 3.06 12.80 0.65
N ALA A 381 2.93 12.23 1.85
CA ALA A 381 4.04 12.06 2.78
C ALA A 381 5.16 11.19 2.19
N GLU A 382 4.80 10.12 1.49
CA GLU A 382 5.72 9.25 0.77
C GLU A 382 6.49 10.01 -0.34
N LEU A 383 5.78 10.78 -1.17
CA LEU A 383 6.38 11.62 -2.21
C LEU A 383 7.32 12.68 -1.63
N LEU A 384 6.92 13.37 -0.56
CA LEU A 384 7.75 14.37 0.11
C LEU A 384 9.01 13.74 0.74
N GLY A 385 8.88 12.54 1.31
CA GLY A 385 10.02 11.77 1.82
C GLY A 385 11.00 11.38 0.72
N ALA A 386 10.49 10.98 -0.45
CA ALA A 386 11.31 10.64 -1.61
C ALA A 386 12.09 11.86 -2.15
N VAL A 387 11.42 13.01 -2.30
CA VAL A 387 12.05 14.25 -2.81
C VAL A 387 13.15 14.75 -1.87
N ARG A 388 12.89 14.81 -0.57
CA ARG A 388 13.90 15.20 0.44
C ARG A 388 15.11 14.27 0.43
N SER A 389 14.90 13.00 0.07
CA SER A 389 15.96 12.01 0.00
C SER A 389 16.89 12.18 -1.22
N GLU A 390 16.44 12.79 -2.31
CA GLU A 390 17.27 13.11 -3.48
C GLU A 390 18.21 14.31 -3.21
N GLU A 391 17.74 15.31 -2.45
CA GLU A 391 18.55 16.51 -2.13
C GLU A 391 19.75 16.20 -1.21
N ILE A 392 19.67 15.17 -0.36
CA ILE A 392 20.74 14.77 0.58
C ILE A 392 21.89 13.98 -0.11
N ALA A 393 21.81 13.72 -1.43
CA ALA A 393 22.86 13.05 -2.19
C ALA A 393 23.88 13.99 -2.88
N ILE A 394 23.92 15.28 -2.50
CA ILE A 394 25.04 16.14 -2.88
C ILE A 394 26.26 15.71 -2.05
N ARG A 395 27.24 15.11 -2.72
CA ARG A 395 28.54 14.73 -2.16
C ARG A 395 29.08 15.86 -1.28
N PRO A 396 29.55 15.57 -0.05
CA PRO A 396 30.06 16.61 0.83
C PRO A 396 31.39 17.14 0.28
N GLU A 397 31.33 18.28 -0.39
CA GLU A 397 32.47 19.17 -0.54
C GLU A 397 32.48 20.08 0.71
N SER A 398 33.42 19.81 1.61
CA SER A 398 33.87 20.64 2.74
C SER A 398 32.98 20.73 4.00
N ALA A 399 33.67 20.56 5.13
CA ALA A 399 33.15 20.64 6.48
C ALA A 399 32.81 22.07 6.87
N GLN A 400 31.54 22.33 7.20
CA GLN A 400 31.03 23.13 8.32
C GLN A 400 29.61 23.62 8.02
N SER A 401 28.63 22.92 8.58
CA SER A 401 27.31 23.49 8.92
C SER A 401 26.63 22.48 9.84
N ASP A 402 26.66 22.75 11.14
CA ASP A 402 25.72 22.12 12.08
C ASP A 402 24.35 22.74 11.80
N GLU A 403 23.57 22.11 10.92
CA GLU A 403 22.15 22.42 10.80
C GLU A 403 21.36 21.49 11.73
N VAL A 404 20.82 22.09 12.79
CA VAL A 404 19.90 21.44 13.73
C VAL A 404 18.60 21.13 12.98
N LEU A 405 18.32 19.85 12.82
CA LEU A 405 17.08 19.35 12.24
C LEU A 405 15.93 19.54 13.24
N VAL A 406 14.91 20.32 12.85
CA VAL A 406 13.60 20.32 13.51
C VAL A 406 12.67 19.42 12.66
N PRO A 407 12.20 18.28 13.18
CA PRO A 407 11.19 17.46 12.51
C PRO A 407 9.89 18.27 12.38
N ILE A 408 9.38 18.41 11.15
CA ILE A 408 8.04 18.96 10.90
C ILE A 408 7.11 17.76 10.76
N ASP A 409 6.38 17.46 11.84
CA ASP A 409 5.55 16.26 12.03
C ASP A 409 4.04 16.48 11.74
N ASP A 410 3.59 17.65 11.25
CA ASP A 410 2.14 17.91 11.09
C ASP A 410 1.81 18.74 9.84
N PRO A 411 1.06 18.21 8.85
CA PRO A 411 0.65 18.95 7.65
C PRO A 411 -0.39 20.05 7.92
N THR A 412 -0.93 20.15 9.14
CA THR A 412 -1.92 21.19 9.51
C THR A 412 -1.30 22.40 10.23
N ASN A 413 -0.02 22.33 10.61
CA ASN A 413 0.61 23.38 11.42
C ASN A 413 1.42 24.35 10.55
N PRO A 414 1.16 25.68 10.56
CA PRO A 414 1.96 26.63 9.80
C PRO A 414 3.39 26.72 10.37
N VAL A 415 4.38 26.61 9.49
CA VAL A 415 5.81 26.73 9.82
C VAL A 415 6.09 28.12 10.42
N VAL A 416 6.30 28.18 11.74
CA VAL A 416 6.84 29.36 12.40
C VAL A 416 8.36 29.28 12.33
N GLY A 417 8.91 29.79 11.22
CA GLY A 417 10.33 30.08 11.08
C GLY A 417 10.52 31.58 10.90
N GLU A 418 11.60 32.13 11.46
CA GLU A 418 11.98 33.53 11.40
C GLU A 418 12.13 34.04 9.96
N ASN A 419 11.01 34.43 9.35
CA ASN A 419 10.92 35.25 8.14
C ASN A 419 9.56 35.95 8.09
N GLU A 420 9.18 36.58 9.20
CA GLU A 420 7.97 37.41 9.33
C GLU A 420 8.02 38.70 8.47
N ALA A 421 9.10 38.91 7.71
CA ALA A 421 9.30 40.12 6.89
C ALA A 421 8.86 40.01 5.42
N VAL A 422 8.35 38.87 4.94
CA VAL A 422 7.84 38.76 3.55
C VAL A 422 6.37 38.35 3.53
N ARG A 423 5.53 39.19 4.16
CA ARG A 423 4.13 39.32 3.74
C ARG A 423 4.14 39.82 2.28
N ARG A 424 4.08 38.90 1.32
CA ARG A 424 3.68 39.25 -0.05
C ARG A 424 2.28 39.81 0.01
N GLU A 425 2.15 41.11 -0.28
CA GLU A 425 0.89 41.73 -0.64
C GLU A 425 0.17 40.84 -1.66
N ARG A 426 -1.04 40.38 -1.32
CA ARG A 426 -1.98 39.81 -2.29
C ARG A 426 -2.31 40.90 -3.31
N ARG A 427 -1.54 41.00 -4.40
CA ARG A 427 -1.98 41.69 -5.60
C ARG A 427 -3.02 40.81 -6.28
N THR A 428 -4.28 41.16 -6.05
CA THR A 428 -5.42 40.71 -6.86
C THR A 428 -5.18 41.14 -8.31
N LEU A 429 -4.79 40.19 -9.18
CA LEU A 429 -4.83 40.37 -10.62
C LEU A 429 -6.30 40.25 -11.07
N LEU A 430 -7.04 41.36 -10.98
CA LEU A 430 -8.25 41.54 -11.78
C LEU A 430 -7.79 41.75 -13.22
N VAL A 431 -7.97 40.74 -14.06
CA VAL A 431 -7.78 40.86 -15.52
C VAL A 431 -9.10 41.42 -16.11
N PRO A 432 -9.11 42.61 -16.71
CA PRO A 432 -10.29 43.09 -17.42
C PRO A 432 -10.44 42.34 -18.75
N VAL A 433 -11.60 41.70 -18.94
CA VAL A 433 -11.99 41.12 -20.23
C VAL A 433 -12.36 42.27 -21.16
N VAL A 434 -11.49 42.60 -22.11
CA VAL A 434 -11.84 43.46 -23.24
C VAL A 434 -12.53 42.58 -24.29
N ARG A 435 -13.81 42.83 -24.55
CA ARG A 435 -14.53 42.31 -25.71
C ARG A 435 -14.13 43.15 -26.92
N THR A 436 -13.53 42.55 -27.93
CA THR A 436 -13.33 43.18 -29.23
C THR A 436 -14.33 42.58 -30.22
N ASP A 437 -15.42 43.30 -30.43
CA ASP A 437 -16.30 43.14 -31.59
C ASP A 437 -15.73 43.96 -32.76
N ALA A 438 -15.45 43.26 -33.86
CA ALA A 438 -15.65 43.60 -35.29
C ALA A 438 -15.13 44.93 -35.93
N ILE A 439 -14.68 44.79 -37.21
CA ILE A 439 -14.62 45.80 -38.32
C ILE A 439 -13.36 46.70 -38.28
N ASP A 440 -12.58 47.01 -39.33
CA ASP A 440 -12.58 46.87 -40.80
C ASP A 440 -11.12 46.95 -41.29
N GLU A 441 -10.78 46.30 -42.42
CA GLU A 441 -9.59 46.65 -43.20
C GLU A 441 -9.79 47.99 -43.94
N PRO A 442 -8.70 48.72 -44.21
CA PRO A 442 -8.49 49.06 -45.62
C PRO A 442 -7.03 48.88 -46.10
N SER A 443 -6.97 48.50 -47.37
CA SER A 443 -5.81 48.41 -48.25
C SER A 443 -5.19 49.76 -48.62
N GLU A 444 -3.86 49.81 -48.75
CA GLU A 444 -3.03 50.61 -49.70
C GLU A 444 -1.55 50.46 -49.28
N SER A 445 -0.50 50.53 -50.09
CA SER A 445 -0.15 50.12 -51.46
C SER A 445 1.37 50.40 -51.60
N SER A 446 2.13 49.59 -52.37
CA SER A 446 3.37 49.97 -53.09
C SER A 446 4.64 50.31 -52.24
N GLN A 447 5.90 50.03 -52.57
CA GLN A 447 6.59 49.72 -53.84
C GLN A 447 8.05 49.30 -53.54
N SER A 448 8.57 48.37 -54.36
CA SER A 448 9.95 48.20 -54.89
C SER A 448 11.18 48.74 -54.14
N ASP A 449 12.18 47.87 -53.89
CA ASP A 449 13.39 47.81 -54.74
C ASP A 449 14.32 46.62 -54.36
N GLU A 450 14.72 45.88 -55.39
CA GLU A 450 15.81 44.87 -55.48
C GLU A 450 16.95 45.51 -56.32
N PRO A 451 18.11 44.88 -56.56
CA PRO A 451 19.04 44.11 -55.73
C PRO A 451 20.47 44.74 -55.93
N PRO A 452 21.65 44.06 -55.80
CA PRO A 452 22.04 42.90 -56.61
C PRO A 452 22.83 41.79 -55.88
N ALA A 453 22.87 40.66 -56.57
CA ALA A 453 23.62 39.44 -56.30
C ALA A 453 25.15 39.57 -56.55
N ARG A 454 25.95 38.67 -55.95
CA ARG A 454 26.68 37.58 -56.65
C ARG A 454 27.66 36.80 -55.75
N GLU A 455 27.72 35.50 -56.05
CA GLU A 455 28.89 34.57 -56.02
C GLU A 455 29.50 34.30 -54.62
N GLU A 456 29.65 33.07 -54.12
CA GLU A 456 29.60 31.69 -54.62
C GLU A 456 28.94 30.76 -53.60
#